data_AF-A0A258BJD7-F1
#
_entry.id   AF-A0A258BJD7-F1
#
_cell.length_a   1.000
_cell.length_b   1.000
_cell.length_c   1.000
_cell.angle_alpha   90.00
_cell.angle_beta   90.00
_cell.angle_gamma   90.00
#
_symmetry.space_group_name_H-M   'P 1'
#
loop_
_entity.id
_entity.type
_entity.pdbx_description
1 polymer ?
#
loop_
_entity_poly.entity_id
_entity_poly.type
_entity_poly.pdbx_seq_one_letter_code
_entity_poly.pdbx_strand_id
1 'polypeptide(L)'
;MRQRLKKHLPPEPARSLWNELAPEVFADSHDPVLQAYRGRLVIVRLNDIGAHDELLGYDILAGRVIRANREEGFVLSMVGTKAGETLNLPLVPDALKLIPPGRYGLSDDTIVTDPDFQVAFDIYRPNN
;
A
#
# COMPACT_ATOMS: atom_id res chain seq x y z
N MET A 1 -51.42 -19.72 -34.31
CA MET A 1 -50.58 -18.58 -33.87
C MET A 1 -49.88 -18.96 -32.56
N ARG A 2 -48.65 -19.49 -32.59
CA ARG A 2 -47.75 -19.60 -31.42
C ARG A 2 -46.30 -19.59 -31.93
N GLN A 3 -45.66 -18.43 -31.89
CA GLN A 3 -44.23 -18.27 -32.17
C GLN A 3 -43.43 -19.01 -31.08
N ARG A 4 -42.62 -19.99 -31.46
CA ARG A 4 -41.58 -20.53 -30.57
C ARG A 4 -40.42 -19.53 -30.59
N LEU A 5 -40.23 -18.80 -29.49
CA LEU A 5 -39.04 -17.99 -29.27
C LEU A 5 -37.80 -18.89 -29.37
N LYS A 6 -36.92 -18.58 -30.31
CA LYS A 6 -35.54 -19.11 -30.31
C LYS A 6 -34.87 -18.53 -29.06
N LYS A 7 -34.58 -19.37 -28.07
CA LYS A 7 -33.72 -18.99 -26.94
C LYS A 7 -32.35 -18.65 -27.51
N HIS A 8 -31.99 -17.38 -27.49
CA HIS A 8 -30.62 -16.92 -27.71
C HIS A 8 -29.80 -17.46 -26.52
N LEU A 9 -28.99 -18.49 -26.76
CA LEU A 9 -27.94 -18.87 -25.80
C LEU A 9 -26.91 -17.73 -25.84
N PRO A 10 -26.49 -17.16 -24.70
CA PRO A 10 -25.39 -16.22 -24.71
C PRO A 10 -24.13 -16.90 -25.28
N PRO A 11 -23.25 -16.17 -25.98
CA PRO A 11 -21.97 -16.74 -26.38
C PRO A 11 -21.25 -17.26 -25.12
N GLU A 12 -20.65 -18.46 -25.21
CA GLU A 12 -19.78 -18.94 -24.14
C GLU A 12 -18.79 -17.81 -23.79
N PRO A 13 -18.59 -17.49 -22.50
CA PRO A 13 -17.61 -16.49 -22.13
C PRO A 13 -16.27 -16.94 -22.73
N ALA A 14 -15.63 -16.05 -23.47
CA ALA A 14 -14.30 -16.29 -24.02
C ALA A 14 -13.44 -16.87 -22.91
N ARG A 15 -12.94 -18.10 -23.09
CA ARG A 15 -12.01 -18.71 -22.14
C ARG A 15 -10.87 -17.72 -21.95
N SER A 16 -10.84 -17.09 -20.78
CA SER A 16 -9.83 -16.15 -20.39
C SER A 16 -8.48 -16.84 -20.60
N LEU A 17 -7.63 -16.26 -21.45
CA LEU A 17 -6.27 -16.76 -21.71
C LEU A 17 -5.31 -16.48 -20.54
N TRP A 18 -5.87 -16.04 -19.42
CA TRP A 18 -5.22 -15.89 -18.15
C TRP A 18 -5.89 -16.89 -17.23
N ASN A 19 -5.09 -17.76 -16.62
CA ASN A 19 -5.57 -18.57 -15.51
C ASN A 19 -6.25 -17.64 -14.52
N GLU A 20 -7.58 -17.68 -14.48
CA GLU A 20 -8.38 -17.23 -13.36
C GLU A 20 -7.98 -18.14 -12.19
N LEU A 21 -6.82 -17.85 -11.60
CA LEU A 21 -6.44 -18.38 -10.31
C LEU A 21 -7.48 -17.85 -9.34
N ALA A 22 -8.23 -18.79 -8.77
CA ALA A 22 -9.40 -18.55 -7.96
C ALA A 22 -9.14 -17.48 -6.87
N PRO A 23 -10.15 -16.66 -6.52
CA PRO A 23 -10.05 -15.63 -5.47
C PRO A 23 -9.71 -16.16 -4.07
N GLU A 24 -9.75 -17.47 -3.85
CA GLU A 24 -9.69 -18.09 -2.52
C GLU A 24 -8.27 -18.57 -2.11
N VAL A 25 -7.30 -18.58 -3.03
CA VAL A 25 -5.90 -19.01 -2.75
C VAL A 25 -4.99 -17.83 -2.39
N PHE A 26 -5.42 -16.58 -2.63
CA PHE A 26 -4.69 -15.35 -2.27
C PHE A 26 -4.85 -14.97 -0.78
N ALA A 27 -5.01 -15.98 0.06
CA ALA A 27 -4.94 -15.93 1.52
C ALA A 27 -3.51 -15.63 2.02
N ASP A 28 -2.91 -14.52 1.55
CA ASP A 28 -1.65 -13.92 2.06
C ASP A 28 -1.79 -13.49 3.53
N SER A 29 -2.97 -13.64 4.14
CA SER A 29 -3.25 -13.47 5.56
C SER A 29 -2.43 -14.39 6.48
N HIS A 30 -1.62 -15.32 5.95
CA HIS A 30 -0.79 -16.23 6.76
C HIS A 30 0.72 -16.14 6.52
N ASP A 31 1.22 -15.19 5.71
CA ASP A 31 2.68 -14.99 5.63
C ASP A 31 3.19 -14.50 7.00
N PRO A 32 4.00 -15.28 7.73
CA PRO A 32 4.43 -14.94 9.08
C PRO A 32 5.23 -13.64 9.13
N VAL A 33 5.96 -13.33 8.06
CA VAL A 33 6.76 -12.12 7.93
C VAL A 33 5.84 -10.92 7.79
N LEU A 34 4.82 -10.99 6.93
CA LEU A 34 3.86 -9.90 6.75
C LEU A 34 3.01 -9.66 8.01
N GLN A 35 2.66 -10.72 8.74
CA GLN A 35 1.96 -10.59 10.03
C GLN A 35 2.81 -9.89 11.10
N ALA A 36 4.14 -10.03 11.06
CA ALA A 36 5.03 -9.37 12.03
C ALA A 36 4.99 -7.83 11.94
N TYR A 37 4.62 -7.29 10.77
CA TYR A 37 4.49 -5.85 10.57
C TYR A 37 3.13 -5.30 11.03
N ARG A 38 2.10 -6.14 11.20
CA ARG A 38 0.77 -5.66 11.55
C ARG A 38 0.76 -4.96 12.92
N GLY A 39 0.11 -3.79 12.98
CA GLY A 39 0.02 -2.94 14.16
C GLY A 39 1.24 -2.05 14.42
N ARG A 40 2.37 -2.34 13.74
CA ARG A 40 3.62 -1.60 13.88
C ARG A 40 3.47 -0.18 13.36
N LEU A 41 4.04 0.77 14.09
CA LEU A 41 4.06 2.18 13.72
C LEU A 41 5.28 2.45 12.85
N VAL A 42 5.06 3.01 11.67
CA VAL A 42 6.09 3.25 10.66
C VAL A 42 6.17 4.73 10.35
N ILE A 43 7.38 5.30 10.41
CA ILE A 43 7.71 6.60 9.82
C ILE A 43 7.98 6.42 8.34
N VAL A 44 7.36 7.27 7.51
CA VAL A 44 7.47 7.21 6.05
C VAL A 44 8.00 8.55 5.56
N ARG A 45 9.12 8.54 4.85
CA ARG A 45 9.58 9.68 4.07
C ARG A 45 9.19 9.50 2.61
N LEU A 46 8.44 10.44 2.05
CA LEU A 46 8.11 10.46 0.64
C LEU A 46 8.91 11.61 0.00
N ASN A 47 9.84 11.27 -0.89
CA ASN A 47 10.61 12.26 -1.62
C ASN A 47 9.87 12.63 -2.91
N ASP A 48 9.64 13.91 -3.15
CA ASP A 48 9.19 14.40 -4.45
C ASP A 48 10.41 14.54 -5.36
N ILE A 49 10.48 13.72 -6.40
CA ILE A 49 11.58 13.72 -7.38
C ILE A 49 11.08 14.32 -8.69
N GLY A 50 11.83 15.29 -9.20
CA GLY A 50 11.59 15.93 -10.49
C GLY A 50 12.02 15.06 -11.67
N ALA A 51 11.76 15.54 -12.87
CA ALA A 51 12.00 14.75 -14.08
C ALA A 51 13.48 14.64 -14.49
N HIS A 52 14.37 15.38 -13.83
CA HIS A 52 15.81 15.33 -14.02
C HIS A 52 16.52 14.70 -12.81
N ASP A 53 15.83 13.82 -12.09
CA ASP A 53 16.29 13.14 -10.86
C ASP A 53 16.67 14.11 -9.73
N GLU A 54 16.15 15.34 -9.74
CA GLU A 54 16.36 16.31 -8.68
C GLU A 54 15.37 16.12 -7.53
N LEU A 55 15.84 16.23 -6.28
CA LEU A 55 14.97 16.26 -5.10
C LEU A 55 14.29 17.63 -5.00
N LEU A 56 12.97 17.67 -5.20
CA LEU A 56 12.15 18.88 -5.12
C LEU A 56 11.69 19.18 -3.69
N GLY A 57 11.49 18.12 -2.90
CA GLY A 57 10.99 18.22 -1.53
C GLY A 57 10.78 16.85 -0.91
N TYR A 58 10.31 16.83 0.33
CA TYR A 58 9.90 15.59 0.97
C TYR A 58 8.87 15.84 2.07
N ASP A 59 8.05 14.83 2.31
CA ASP A 59 7.14 14.75 3.44
C ASP A 59 7.52 13.62 4.37
N ILE A 60 7.51 13.88 5.67
CA ILE A 60 7.66 12.89 6.73
C ILE A 60 6.29 12.65 7.35
N LEU A 61 5.78 11.44 7.16
CA LEU A 61 4.49 10.98 7.62
C LEU A 61 4.66 9.80 8.58
N ALA A 62 3.58 9.39 9.25
CA ALA A 62 3.56 8.13 9.96
C ALA A 62 2.19 7.45 9.89
N GLY A 63 2.20 6.13 10.02
CA GLY A 63 0.99 5.34 10.10
C GLY A 63 1.23 3.96 10.70
N ARG A 64 0.15 3.34 11.17
CA ARG A 64 0.15 1.96 11.68
C ARG A 64 -0.20 1.00 10.57
N VAL A 65 0.59 -0.06 10.39
CA VAL A 65 0.28 -1.12 9.41
C VAL A 65 -1.02 -1.81 9.82
N ILE A 66 -2.05 -1.72 8.99
CA ILE A 66 -3.33 -2.39 9.23
C ILE A 66 -3.48 -3.67 8.41
N ARG A 67 -2.81 -3.75 7.26
CA ARG A 67 -2.71 -4.93 6.39
C ARG A 67 -1.44 -4.87 5.53
N ALA A 68 -0.97 -6.03 5.10
CA ALA A 68 0.10 -6.19 4.13
C ALA A 68 -0.21 -7.40 3.26
N ASN A 69 -0.26 -7.23 1.93
CA ASN A 69 -0.51 -8.31 0.98
C ASN A 69 0.10 -7.94 -0.39
N ARG A 70 0.19 -8.91 -1.32
CA ARG A 70 0.77 -8.68 -2.65
C ARG A 70 -0.06 -7.77 -3.56
N GLU A 71 -1.37 -7.69 -3.33
CA GLU A 71 -2.30 -6.91 -4.16
C GLU A 71 -2.17 -5.41 -3.89
N GLU A 72 -2.00 -5.02 -2.63
CA GLU A 72 -2.11 -3.63 -2.17
C GLU A 72 -0.82 -3.08 -1.57
N GLY A 73 0.13 -3.96 -1.26
CA GLY A 73 1.34 -3.62 -0.54
C GLY A 73 1.12 -3.48 0.96
N PHE A 74 1.93 -2.63 1.61
CA PHE A 74 1.67 -2.24 2.98
C PHE A 74 0.61 -1.14 3.00
N VAL A 75 -0.46 -1.36 3.77
CA VAL A 75 -1.47 -0.33 3.98
C VAL A 75 -1.40 0.16 5.41
N LEU A 76 -1.17 1.47 5.53
CA LEU A 76 -1.04 2.18 6.77
C LEU A 76 -2.34 2.93 7.08
N SER A 77 -2.81 2.84 8.32
CA SER A 77 -3.74 3.82 8.89
C SER A 77 -2.92 5.00 9.40
N MET A 78 -3.15 6.18 8.83
CA MET A 78 -2.32 7.36 9.09
C MET A 78 -2.58 7.94 10.48
N VAL A 79 -1.58 8.64 11.02
CA VAL A 79 -1.65 9.40 12.29
C VAL A 79 -1.35 10.88 12.04
N GLY A 80 -1.41 11.71 13.08
CA GLY A 80 -1.22 13.16 12.96
C GLY A 80 -2.38 13.85 12.27
N THR A 81 -2.09 14.87 11.47
CA THR A 81 -3.11 15.63 10.73
C THR A 81 -3.83 14.80 9.66
N LYS A 82 -3.20 13.72 9.18
CA LYS A 82 -3.79 12.75 8.24
C LYS A 82 -4.57 11.62 8.92
N ALA A 83 -4.83 11.70 10.23
CA ALA A 83 -5.58 10.65 10.92
C ALA A 83 -6.96 10.40 10.28
N GLY A 84 -7.28 9.12 10.06
CA GLY A 84 -8.50 8.70 9.35
C GLY A 84 -8.28 8.42 7.86
N GLU A 85 -7.13 8.82 7.30
CA GLU A 85 -6.70 8.42 5.95
C GLU A 85 -5.92 7.10 5.96
N THR A 86 -5.80 6.49 4.77
CA THR A 86 -4.92 5.34 4.52
C THR A 86 -3.84 5.68 3.50
N LEU A 87 -2.65 5.14 3.69
CA LEU A 87 -1.55 5.23 2.72
C LEU A 87 -1.10 3.83 2.31
N ASN A 88 -1.01 3.59 1.00
CA ASN A 88 -0.47 2.37 0.43
C ASN A 88 1.01 2.57 0.08
N LEU A 89 1.85 1.63 0.46
CA LEU A 89 3.27 1.59 0.13
C LEU A 89 3.61 0.29 -0.61
N PRO A 90 4.64 0.30 -1.48
CA PRO A 90 5.14 -0.93 -2.10
C PRO A 90 5.45 -2.03 -1.08
N LEU A 91 5.17 -3.29 -1.43
CA LEU A 91 5.49 -4.45 -0.59
C LEU A 91 7.00 -4.78 -0.64
N VAL A 92 7.82 -3.96 0.00
CA VAL A 92 9.28 -4.15 0.06
C VAL A 92 9.72 -4.21 1.53
N PRO A 93 9.59 -5.36 2.22
CA PRO A 93 9.92 -5.50 3.64
C PRO A 93 11.34 -5.05 4.00
N ASP A 94 12.32 -5.32 3.12
CA ASP A 94 13.73 -4.96 3.32
C ASP A 94 13.99 -3.44 3.33
N ALA A 95 13.05 -2.65 2.82
CA ALA A 95 13.11 -1.20 2.87
C ALA A 95 12.77 -0.64 4.26
N LEU A 96 12.00 -1.39 5.08
CA LEU A 96 11.71 -1.00 6.45
C LEU A 96 12.94 -1.23 7.32
N LYS A 97 13.45 -0.16 7.93
CA LYS A 97 14.56 -0.21 8.88
C LYS A 97 14.05 -0.02 10.30
N LEU A 98 14.45 -0.91 11.21
CA LEU A 98 14.22 -0.71 12.64
C LEU A 98 14.87 0.60 13.08
N ILE A 99 14.17 1.33 13.94
CA ILE A 99 14.67 2.57 14.51
C ILE A 99 14.64 2.52 16.04
N PRO A 100 15.51 3.27 16.74
CA PRO A 100 15.48 3.32 18.19
C PRO A 100 14.15 3.89 18.72
N PRO A 101 13.71 3.49 19.93
CA PRO A 101 12.62 4.16 20.62
C PRO A 101 12.97 5.64 20.85
N GLY A 102 11.96 6.51 20.93
CA GLY A 102 12.14 7.94 21.02
C GLY A 102 10.97 8.75 20.47
N ARG A 103 11.16 10.08 20.43
CA ARG A 103 10.19 11.04 19.91
C ARG A 103 10.64 11.52 18.54
N TYR A 104 9.78 11.42 17.54
CA TYR A 104 10.07 11.76 16.17
C TYR A 104 9.05 12.78 15.66
N GLY A 105 9.53 13.84 15.02
CA GLY A 105 8.68 14.85 14.39
C GLY A 105 8.28 14.45 12.97
N LEU A 106 7.04 14.71 12.60
CA LEU A 106 6.51 14.63 11.25
C LEU A 106 6.56 16.01 10.57
N SER A 107 6.33 16.07 9.26
CA SER A 107 6.29 17.34 8.51
C SER A 107 5.13 18.26 8.92
N ASP A 108 4.10 17.72 9.57
CA ASP A 108 2.92 18.46 10.04
C ASP A 108 3.05 18.92 11.51
N ASP A 109 4.27 18.96 12.04
CA ASP A 109 4.60 19.24 13.45
C ASP A 109 4.05 18.23 14.48
N THR A 110 3.38 17.15 14.04
CA THR A 110 2.98 16.06 14.94
C THR A 110 4.22 15.34 15.45
N ILE A 111 4.21 14.98 16.74
CA ILE A 111 5.22 14.12 17.34
C ILE A 111 4.65 12.72 17.52
N VAL A 112 5.36 11.72 16.99
CA VAL A 112 5.11 10.30 17.25
C VAL A 112 6.12 9.75 18.24
N THR A 113 5.67 8.83 19.10
CA THR A 113 6.49 8.23 20.17
C THR A 113 6.66 6.75 19.91
N ASP A 114 7.90 6.27 20.06
CA ASP A 114 8.35 4.89 19.93
C ASP A 114 7.85 4.18 18.66
N PRO A 115 8.08 4.75 17.46
CA PRO A 115 7.83 4.06 16.21
C PRO A 115 8.78 2.86 16.05
N ASP A 116 8.29 1.80 15.39
CA ASP A 116 9.03 0.56 15.21
C ASP A 116 10.00 0.65 14.02
N PHE A 117 9.58 1.29 12.93
CA PHE A 117 10.32 1.31 11.67
C PHE A 117 10.34 2.68 11.00
N GLN A 118 11.32 2.89 10.12
CA GLN A 118 11.31 3.94 9.12
C GLN A 118 11.48 3.38 7.70
N VAL A 119 10.92 4.06 6.72
CA VAL A 119 11.08 3.76 5.29
C VAL A 119 11.10 5.06 4.47
N ALA A 120 11.76 5.03 3.31
CA ALA A 120 11.75 6.13 2.36
C ALA A 120 11.40 5.62 0.95
N PHE A 121 10.59 6.38 0.23
CA PHE A 121 10.22 6.12 -1.16
C PHE A 121 10.28 7.39 -1.99
N ASP A 122 10.63 7.22 -3.27
CA ASP A 122 10.67 8.28 -4.26
C ASP A 122 9.37 8.32 -5.05
N ILE A 123 8.79 9.51 -5.19
CA ILE A 123 7.61 9.79 -5.99
C ILE A 123 8.06 10.66 -7.16
N TYR A 124 8.13 10.05 -8.34
CA TYR A 124 8.50 10.73 -9.56
C TYR A 124 7.32 11.52 -10.13
N ARG A 125 7.50 12.83 -10.28
CA ARG A 125 6.53 13.70 -10.93
C ARG A 125 6.74 13.63 -12.44
N PRO A 126 5.67 13.49 -13.25
CA PRO A 126 5.79 13.56 -14.69
C PRO A 126 6.23 14.97 -15.12
N ASN A 127 6.97 15.05 -16.23
CA ASN A 127 7.18 16.32 -16.93
C ASN A 127 5.82 16.86 -17.37
N ASN A 128 5.46 18.05 -16.88
CA ASN A 128 4.32 18.81 -17.40
C ASN A 128 4.67 19.42 -18.77
#